data_AF-A0A9D1MX80-F1
#
_entry.id   AF-A0A9D1MX80-F1
#
_cell.length_a   1.000
_cell.length_b   1.000
_cell.length_c   1.000
_cell.angle_alpha   90.00
_cell.angle_beta   90.00
_cell.angle_gamma   90.00
#
_symmetry.space_group_name_H-M   'P 1'
#
loop_
_entity.id
_entity.type
_entity.pdbx_description
1 polymer ?
#
loop_
_entity_poly.entity_id
_entity_poly.type
_entity_poly.pdbx_seq_one_letter_code
_entity_poly.pdbx_strand_id
1 'polypeptide(L)'
;MKKTDGVAVKHKEDYRKRVSKARTAACICLFLALALLVAFACTLNVVREDGKYYTKQSIALYIYKFKELPSNFLNKADIDNVPIGERPYYNVGGNEFFNKEGRIPNPDGVKMTECDVYSGVHSSLDRGEERIVFLNDGSAVYYTDDHYESFTLITRWSANSVAYVLLICAGGAAIGYTLSVIIMRAKNRKVGEEAVLSLQIVVVSVLIIGLFPITIVLWIAESIVEAARARAAKRNATD
;
A
#
# COMPACT_ATOMS: atom_id res chain seq x y z
N MET A 1 -30.82 -8.72 -55.68
CA MET A 1 -30.96 -9.22 -54.28
C MET A 1 -29.67 -9.29 -53.45
N LYS A 2 -28.44 -9.17 -53.99
CA LYS A 2 -27.19 -9.32 -53.20
C LYS A 2 -26.70 -8.10 -52.39
N LYS A 3 -27.25 -6.90 -52.61
CA LYS A 3 -26.69 -5.64 -52.06
C LYS A 3 -27.10 -5.37 -50.61
N THR A 4 -28.27 -5.87 -50.20
CA THR A 4 -28.84 -5.73 -48.84
C THR A 4 -28.13 -6.62 -47.82
N ASP A 5 -27.70 -7.82 -48.21
CA ASP A 5 -27.06 -8.78 -47.32
C ASP A 5 -25.66 -8.32 -46.90
N GLY A 6 -24.89 -7.71 -47.83
CA GLY A 6 -23.57 -7.14 -47.53
C GLY A 6 -23.62 -5.96 -46.56
N VAL A 7 -24.68 -5.14 -46.62
CA VAL A 7 -24.88 -3.99 -45.70
C VAL A 7 -25.24 -4.48 -44.30
N ALA A 8 -26.12 -5.48 -44.19
CA ALA A 8 -26.50 -6.08 -42.90
C ALA A 8 -25.32 -6.80 -42.22
N VAL A 9 -24.50 -7.53 -42.99
CA VAL A 9 -23.30 -8.19 -42.48
C VAL A 9 -22.27 -7.18 -41.97
N LYS A 10 -22.00 -6.12 -42.74
CA LYS A 10 -21.07 -5.04 -42.34
C LYS A 10 -21.55 -4.33 -41.08
N HIS A 11 -22.86 -4.03 -40.97
CA HIS A 11 -23.45 -3.42 -39.78
C HIS A 11 -23.31 -4.32 -38.54
N LYS A 12 -23.49 -5.64 -38.69
CA LYS A 12 -23.33 -6.62 -37.60
C LYS A 12 -21.87 -6.78 -37.15
N GLU A 13 -20.92 -6.68 -38.08
CA GLU A 13 -19.49 -6.74 -37.78
C GLU A 13 -18.98 -5.47 -37.10
N ASP A 14 -19.37 -4.30 -37.60
CA ASP A 14 -19.06 -2.99 -36.99
C ASP A 14 -19.68 -2.87 -35.59
N TYR A 15 -20.90 -3.39 -35.42
CA TYR A 15 -21.54 -3.54 -34.12
C TYR A 15 -20.70 -4.39 -33.16
N ARG A 16 -20.29 -5.60 -33.58
CA ARG A 16 -19.45 -6.50 -32.76
C ARG A 16 -18.11 -5.86 -32.36
N LYS A 17 -17.43 -5.19 -33.29
CA LYS A 17 -16.16 -4.50 -33.02
C LYS A 17 -16.32 -3.38 -31.99
N ARG A 18 -17.41 -2.59 -32.10
CA ARG A 18 -17.69 -1.49 -31.16
C ARG A 18 -18.03 -1.98 -29.76
N VAL A 19 -18.86 -3.03 -29.65
CA VAL A 19 -19.22 -3.66 -28.35
C VAL A 19 -17.99 -4.31 -27.71
N SER A 20 -17.14 -4.98 -28.50
CA SER A 20 -15.88 -5.56 -28.02
C SER A 20 -14.96 -4.51 -27.40
N LYS A 21 -14.78 -3.35 -28.06
CA LYS A 21 -13.97 -2.25 -27.52
C LYS A 21 -14.51 -1.68 -26.20
N ALA A 22 -15.83 -1.50 -26.10
CA ALA A 22 -16.46 -0.98 -24.87
C ALA A 22 -16.35 -1.97 -23.70
N ARG A 23 -16.50 -3.27 -23.96
CA ARG A 23 -16.26 -4.31 -22.97
C ARG A 23 -14.80 -4.35 -22.53
N THR A 24 -13.85 -4.31 -23.46
CA THR A 24 -12.43 -4.28 -23.13
C THR A 24 -12.10 -3.07 -22.26
N ALA A 25 -12.65 -1.90 -22.57
CA ALA A 25 -12.50 -0.70 -21.73
C ALA A 25 -13.08 -0.91 -20.32
N ALA A 26 -14.27 -1.50 -20.20
CA ALA A 26 -14.87 -1.83 -18.90
C ALA A 26 -13.99 -2.80 -18.09
N CYS A 27 -13.46 -3.85 -18.71
CA CYS A 27 -12.53 -4.78 -18.04
C CYS A 27 -11.25 -4.07 -17.58
N ILE A 28 -10.64 -3.23 -18.43
CA ILE A 28 -9.43 -2.47 -18.08
C ILE A 28 -9.70 -1.56 -16.88
N CYS A 29 -10.82 -0.82 -16.90
CA CYS A 29 -11.20 0.05 -15.79
C CYS A 29 -11.41 -0.73 -14.49
N LEU A 30 -12.04 -1.90 -14.54
CA LEU A 30 -12.23 -2.75 -13.35
C LEU A 30 -10.92 -3.33 -12.82
N PHE A 31 -10.05 -3.84 -13.70
CA PHE A 31 -8.72 -4.32 -13.29
C PHE A 31 -7.89 -3.20 -12.68
N LEU A 32 -7.88 -2.03 -13.31
CA LEU A 32 -7.14 -0.87 -12.82
C LEU A 32 -7.70 -0.39 -11.47
N ALA A 33 -9.03 -0.28 -11.34
CA ALA A 33 -9.67 0.09 -10.08
C ALA A 33 -9.32 -0.90 -8.95
N LEU A 34 -9.40 -2.20 -9.23
CA LEU A 34 -9.06 -3.23 -8.26
C LEU A 34 -7.58 -3.17 -7.87
N ALA A 35 -6.67 -3.09 -8.84
CA ALA A 35 -5.24 -3.00 -8.57
C ALA A 35 -4.88 -1.77 -7.74
N LEU A 36 -5.49 -0.62 -8.04
CA LEU A 36 -5.29 0.62 -7.30
C LEU A 36 -5.89 0.56 -5.88
N LEU A 37 -7.04 -0.10 -5.69
CA LEU A 37 -7.61 -0.32 -4.36
C LEU A 37 -6.76 -1.26 -3.50
N VAL A 38 -6.20 -2.30 -4.11
CA VAL A 38 -5.24 -3.19 -3.42
C VAL A 38 -3.99 -2.40 -3.05
N ALA A 39 -3.41 -1.65 -3.99
CA ALA A 39 -2.24 -0.81 -3.72
C ALA A 39 -2.52 0.25 -2.64
N PHE A 40 -3.71 0.87 -2.64
CA PHE A 40 -4.18 1.77 -1.59
C PHE A 40 -4.16 1.09 -0.23
N ALA A 41 -4.78 -0.10 -0.13
CA ALA A 41 -4.82 -0.85 1.12
C ALA A 41 -3.41 -1.23 1.62
N CYS A 42 -2.48 -1.55 0.70
CA CYS A 42 -1.09 -1.88 1.04
C CYS A 42 -0.23 -0.66 1.42
N THR A 43 -0.61 0.55 1.03
CA THR A 43 0.18 1.78 1.26
C THR A 43 -0.40 2.70 2.33
N LEU A 44 -1.62 2.43 2.78
CA LEU A 44 -2.27 3.19 3.83
C LEU A 44 -1.63 2.88 5.19
N ASN A 45 -1.04 3.88 5.84
CA ASN A 45 -0.54 3.77 7.19
C ASN A 45 -1.69 3.92 8.19
N VAL A 46 -1.90 2.89 9.00
CA VAL A 46 -2.87 2.88 10.11
C VAL A 46 -2.13 2.55 11.40
N VAL A 47 -2.40 3.34 12.44
CA VAL A 47 -1.75 3.22 13.74
C VAL A 47 -2.72 2.78 14.84
N ARG A 48 -2.23 1.89 15.70
CA ARG A 48 -2.89 1.33 16.89
C ARG A 48 -2.02 1.62 18.11
N GLU A 49 -2.64 1.73 19.27
CA GLU A 49 -1.98 2.16 20.51
C GLU A 49 -0.89 1.17 20.96
N ASP A 50 -1.15 -0.13 20.80
CA ASP A 50 -0.25 -1.24 21.11
C ASP A 50 0.80 -1.52 20.02
N GLY A 51 0.77 -0.76 18.92
CA GLY A 51 1.67 -0.95 17.79
C GLY A 51 3.07 -0.39 18.04
N LYS A 52 4.07 -1.00 17.39
CA LYS A 52 5.44 -0.49 17.29
C LYS A 52 5.67 0.11 15.91
N TYR A 53 6.23 1.31 15.86
CA TYR A 53 6.35 2.08 14.64
C TYR A 53 7.75 2.66 14.49
N TYR A 54 8.25 2.62 13.25
CA TYR A 54 9.66 2.92 12.93
C TYR A 54 9.80 3.91 11.77
N THR A 55 8.79 4.04 10.90
CA THR A 55 8.84 4.94 9.75
C THR A 55 8.35 6.33 10.13
N LYS A 56 8.91 7.38 9.52
CA LYS A 56 8.50 8.77 9.82
C LYS A 56 6.99 9.01 9.70
N GLN A 57 6.33 8.41 8.70
CA GLN A 57 4.90 8.55 8.49
C GLN A 57 4.08 7.88 9.60
N SER A 58 4.47 6.66 10.00
CA SER A 58 3.73 5.92 11.05
C SER A 58 3.94 6.53 12.43
N ILE A 59 5.15 6.97 12.76
CA ILE A 59 5.45 7.70 14.00
C ILE A 59 4.66 9.01 14.06
N ALA A 60 4.67 9.80 12.99
CA ALA A 60 3.93 11.06 12.93
C ALA A 60 2.41 10.84 13.11
N LEU A 61 1.83 9.82 12.45
CA LEU A 61 0.41 9.48 12.62
C LEU A 61 0.09 9.03 14.04
N TYR A 62 1.00 8.29 14.69
CA TYR A 62 0.85 7.87 16.07
C TYR A 62 0.80 9.09 17.00
N ILE A 63 1.79 9.99 16.88
CA ILE A 63 1.84 11.24 17.66
C ILE A 63 0.57 12.07 17.43
N TYR A 64 0.12 12.22 16.18
CA TYR A 64 -1.11 12.94 15.88
C TYR A 64 -2.37 12.36 16.52
N LYS A 65 -2.38 11.06 16.82
CA LYS A 65 -3.53 10.33 17.35
C LYS A 65 -3.50 10.23 18.88
N PHE A 66 -2.33 9.91 19.43
CA PHE A 66 -2.16 9.59 20.85
C PHE A 66 -1.41 10.68 21.63
N LYS A 67 -0.80 11.66 20.94
CA LYS A 67 -0.05 12.79 21.52
C LYS A 67 1.18 12.38 22.34
N GLU A 68 1.69 11.19 22.06
CA GLU A 68 2.86 10.61 22.71
C GLU A 68 3.64 9.74 21.72
N LEU A 69 4.77 9.19 22.17
CA LEU A 69 5.58 8.27 21.38
C LEU A 69 5.11 6.83 21.54
N PRO A 70 5.25 5.99 20.50
CA PRO A 70 5.06 4.55 20.61
C PRO A 70 5.94 3.91 21.70
N SER A 71 5.51 2.76 22.21
CA SER A 71 6.22 2.03 23.29
C SER A 71 7.64 1.55 22.93
N ASN A 72 8.02 1.56 21.65
CA ASN A 72 9.37 1.22 21.20
C ASN A 72 10.38 2.38 21.29
N PHE A 73 10.00 3.51 21.89
CA PHE A 73 10.90 4.64 22.13
C PHE A 73 11.39 4.68 23.58
N LEU A 74 12.69 4.94 23.74
CA LEU A 74 13.32 5.15 25.04
C LEU A 74 14.07 6.48 25.02
N ASN A 75 14.04 7.22 26.13
CA ASN A 75 14.82 8.45 26.22
C ASN A 75 16.32 8.15 26.27
N LYS A 76 17.14 9.20 26.19
CA LYS A 76 18.61 9.05 26.14
C LYS A 76 19.17 8.41 27.42
N ALA A 77 18.54 8.61 28.57
CA ALA A 77 18.98 8.01 29.82
C ALA A 77 18.59 6.51 29.90
N ASP A 78 17.41 6.16 29.41
CA ASP A 78 16.88 4.80 29.49
C ASP A 78 17.53 3.86 28.48
N ILE A 79 17.86 4.34 27.28
CA ILE A 79 18.54 3.53 26.26
C ILE A 79 19.94 3.08 26.73
N ASP A 80 20.60 3.88 27.57
CA ASP A 80 21.92 3.55 28.10
C ASP A 80 21.88 2.43 29.16
N ASN A 81 20.71 2.19 29.77
CA ASN A 81 20.49 1.08 30.68
C ASN A 81 20.17 -0.24 29.95
N VAL A 82 19.89 -0.19 28.64
CA VAL A 82 19.59 -1.38 27.83
C VAL A 82 20.90 -2.06 27.39
N PRO A 83 21.01 -3.40 27.48
CA PRO A 83 22.16 -4.14 26.94
C PRO A 83 22.39 -3.83 25.46
N ILE A 84 23.65 -3.67 25.05
CA ILE A 84 24.03 -3.26 23.68
C ILE A 84 23.36 -4.13 22.59
N GLY A 85 23.25 -5.45 22.82
CA GLY A 85 22.61 -6.37 21.88
C GLY A 85 21.11 -6.18 21.71
N GLU A 86 20.44 -5.51 22.65
CA GLU A 86 19.00 -5.24 22.63
C GLU A 86 18.66 -3.81 22.19
N ARG A 87 19.61 -2.88 22.29
CA ARG A 87 19.42 -1.48 21.88
C ARG A 87 18.85 -1.31 20.46
N PRO A 88 19.25 -2.11 19.44
CA PRO A 88 18.72 -1.96 18.08
C PRO A 88 17.21 -2.18 17.96
N TYR A 89 16.54 -2.76 18.96
CA TYR A 89 15.08 -2.94 18.97
C TYR A 89 14.31 -1.67 19.40
N TYR A 90 15.01 -0.63 19.87
CA TYR A 90 14.43 0.60 20.38
C TYR A 90 14.91 1.84 19.60
N ASN A 91 14.01 2.82 19.49
CA ASN A 91 14.32 4.15 18.97
C ASN A 91 14.64 5.08 20.14
N VAL A 92 15.59 5.99 19.95
CA VAL A 92 15.89 7.01 20.96
C VAL A 92 14.90 8.16 20.80
N GLY A 93 14.22 8.59 21.87
CA GLY A 93 13.25 9.68 21.79
C GLY A 93 12.53 9.94 23.10
N GLY A 94 11.80 11.05 23.16
CA GLY A 94 11.08 11.46 24.37
C GLY A 94 11.78 12.57 25.15
N ASN A 95 12.93 13.05 24.68
CA ASN A 95 13.64 14.17 25.30
C ASN A 95 13.02 15.51 24.85
N GLU A 96 13.10 16.51 25.70
CA GLU A 96 12.64 17.87 25.38
C GLU A 96 13.52 18.50 24.28
N PHE A 97 12.88 19.06 23.26
CA PHE A 97 13.51 19.84 22.21
C PHE A 97 13.27 21.33 22.47
N PHE A 98 14.35 22.08 22.66
CA PHE A 98 14.25 23.48 23.11
C PHE A 98 14.05 24.50 21.99
N ASN A 99 14.14 24.10 20.71
CA ASN A 99 14.00 25.00 19.55
C ASN A 99 14.80 26.31 19.70
N LYS A 100 16.07 26.22 20.12
CA LYS A 100 16.90 27.38 20.48
C LYS A 100 17.10 28.35 19.31
N GLU A 101 17.17 27.80 18.11
CA GLU A 101 17.35 28.53 16.86
C GLU A 101 16.02 29.06 16.30
N GLY A 102 14.88 28.75 16.93
CA GLY A 102 13.56 29.26 16.53
C GLY A 102 13.09 28.80 15.14
N ARG A 103 13.62 27.69 14.63
CA ARG A 103 13.33 27.20 13.27
C ARG A 103 11.91 26.64 13.11
N ILE A 104 11.31 26.15 14.20
CA ILE A 104 9.93 25.67 14.19
C ILE A 104 8.99 26.76 14.74
N PRO A 105 7.92 27.14 14.03
CA PRO A 105 6.92 28.06 14.55
C PRO A 105 6.21 27.48 15.78
N ASN A 106 6.26 28.20 16.90
CA ASN A 106 5.62 27.80 18.16
C ASN A 106 5.16 29.05 18.95
N PRO A 107 4.13 29.76 18.47
CA PRO A 107 3.69 31.02 19.08
C PRO A 107 3.13 30.84 20.50
N ASP A 108 2.53 29.68 20.78
CA ASP A 108 1.89 29.37 22.07
C ASP A 108 2.87 28.79 23.11
N GLY A 109 4.15 28.64 22.75
CA GLY A 109 5.18 28.12 23.64
C GLY A 109 4.92 26.68 24.11
N VAL A 110 4.26 25.86 23.28
CA VAL A 110 3.97 24.46 23.58
C VAL A 110 5.29 23.70 23.72
N LYS A 111 5.43 22.88 24.76
CA LYS A 111 6.61 22.02 24.91
C LYS A 111 6.75 21.10 23.70
N MET A 112 8.00 20.89 23.29
CA MET A 112 8.32 20.09 22.13
C MET A 112 9.17 18.91 22.55
N THR A 113 8.95 17.78 21.90
CA THR A 113 9.68 16.55 22.15
C THR A 113 10.30 16.05 20.84
N GLU A 114 11.52 15.55 20.92
CA GLU A 114 12.23 14.94 19.80
C GLU A 114 12.28 13.42 19.90
N CYS A 115 12.36 12.77 18.74
CA CYS A 115 12.71 11.37 18.61
C CYS A 115 13.46 11.08 17.32
N ASP A 116 14.19 9.98 17.33
CA ASP A 116 14.98 9.52 16.21
C ASP A 116 14.14 8.69 15.25
N VAL A 117 14.41 8.92 13.97
CA VAL A 117 13.96 8.04 12.89
C VAL A 117 15.22 7.42 12.32
N TYR A 118 15.25 6.10 12.21
CA TYR A 118 16.36 5.41 11.59
C TYR A 118 15.95 4.96 10.20
N SER A 119 16.52 5.55 9.15
CA SER A 119 16.46 4.98 7.80
C SER A 119 17.76 4.25 7.44
N GLY A 120 17.63 3.26 6.56
CA GLY A 120 18.79 2.51 6.05
C GLY A 120 19.48 1.65 7.11
N VAL A 121 20.75 1.96 7.39
CA VAL A 121 21.64 1.17 8.26
C VAL A 121 21.74 1.70 9.70
N HIS A 122 21.09 2.84 9.98
CA HIS A 122 21.15 3.50 11.27
C HIS A 122 20.33 2.76 12.35
N SER A 123 20.71 2.98 13.60
CA SER A 123 20.06 2.40 14.79
C SER A 123 20.36 3.24 16.03
N SER A 124 19.94 2.80 17.21
CA SER A 124 20.35 3.45 18.47
C SER A 124 21.86 3.45 18.72
N LEU A 125 22.62 2.58 18.05
CA LEU A 125 24.09 2.57 18.13
C LEU A 125 24.75 3.58 17.18
N ASP A 126 24.08 3.91 16.08
CA ASP A 126 24.48 4.92 15.11
C ASP A 126 23.23 5.67 14.65
N ARG A 127 22.95 6.79 15.31
CA ARG A 127 21.64 7.45 15.29
C ARG A 127 21.31 8.16 13.98
N GLY A 128 22.29 8.32 13.08
CA GLY A 128 22.14 9.13 11.87
C GLY A 128 21.71 10.57 12.15
N GLU A 129 21.20 11.25 11.13
CA GLU A 129 20.83 12.68 11.17
C GLU A 129 19.32 12.90 11.29
N GLU A 130 18.50 11.88 10.99
CA GLU A 130 17.06 12.02 10.88
C GLU A 130 16.35 12.08 12.24
N ARG A 131 15.48 13.07 12.42
CA ARG A 131 14.70 13.27 13.65
C ARG A 131 13.28 13.70 13.34
N ILE A 132 12.37 13.36 14.24
CA ILE A 132 11.05 13.97 14.35
C ILE A 132 11.04 14.87 15.57
N VAL A 133 10.43 16.04 15.43
CA VAL A 133 10.13 16.96 16.52
C VAL A 133 8.64 17.27 16.49
N PHE A 134 7.95 17.12 17.61
CA PHE A 134 6.51 17.37 17.68
C PHE A 134 6.16 18.25 18.87
N LEU A 135 5.03 18.97 18.74
CA LEU A 135 4.42 19.69 19.85
C LEU A 135 3.65 18.69 20.71
N ASN A 136 3.81 18.75 22.02
CA ASN A 136 3.28 17.74 22.96
C ASN A 136 1.74 17.70 23.02
N ASP A 137 1.05 18.70 22.47
CA ASP A 137 -0.40 18.70 22.30
C ASP A 137 -0.88 17.93 21.05
N GLY A 138 0.06 17.47 20.22
CA GLY A 138 -0.18 16.76 18.96
C GLY A 138 -0.68 17.65 17.81
N SER A 139 -0.49 18.98 17.91
CA SER A 139 -0.93 19.93 16.88
C SER A 139 -0.07 19.88 15.62
N ALA A 140 1.24 19.69 15.76
CA ALA A 140 2.19 19.65 14.66
C ALA A 140 3.33 18.65 14.89
N VAL A 141 3.75 18.02 13.80
CA VAL A 141 4.87 17.07 13.74
C VAL A 141 5.79 17.49 12.59
N TYR A 142 7.05 17.74 12.91
CA TYR A 142 8.11 18.15 11.99
C TYR A 142 9.14 17.05 11.84
N TYR A 143 9.77 16.99 10.68
CA TYR A 143 10.85 16.06 10.38
C TYR A 143 12.04 16.82 9.80
N THR A 144 13.22 16.37 10.18
CA THR A 144 14.53 16.82 9.68
C THR A 144 15.31 15.59 9.24
N ASP A 145 15.98 15.68 8.11
CA ASP A 145 16.95 14.71 7.59
C ASP A 145 18.37 15.28 7.53
N ASP A 146 18.56 16.47 8.10
CA ASP A 146 19.79 17.26 8.06
C ASP A 146 20.22 17.72 9.46
N HIS A 147 19.93 16.90 10.48
CA HIS A 147 20.33 17.15 11.87
C HIS A 147 19.92 18.55 12.40
N TYR A 148 18.63 18.85 12.28
CA TYR A 148 17.97 20.08 12.76
C TYR A 148 18.32 21.37 11.99
N GLU A 149 18.99 21.30 10.84
CA GLU A 149 19.25 22.47 9.99
C GLU A 149 17.97 23.01 9.34
N SER A 150 17.09 22.12 8.88
CA SER A 150 15.78 22.46 8.33
C SER A 150 14.68 21.51 8.80
N PHE A 151 13.43 21.95 8.67
CA PHE A 151 12.26 21.18 9.10
C PHE A 151 11.17 21.17 8.04
N THR A 152 10.64 19.98 7.78
CA THR A 152 9.46 19.77 6.96
C THR A 152 8.29 19.33 7.82
N LEU A 153 7.15 20.00 7.68
CA LEU A 153 5.92 19.60 8.36
C LEU A 153 5.37 18.29 7.76
N ILE A 154 5.22 17.26 8.59
CA ILE A 154 4.47 16.06 8.24
C ILE A 154 3.04 16.29 8.70
N THR A 155 2.09 16.42 7.78
CA THR A 155 0.67 16.52 8.11
C THR A 155 0.03 15.14 8.15
N ARG A 156 -1.15 15.02 8.77
CA ARG A 156 -1.97 13.78 8.69
C ARG A 156 -2.21 13.35 7.24
N TRP A 157 -2.32 14.31 6.32
CA TRP A 157 -2.48 14.07 4.89
C TRP A 157 -1.20 13.60 4.22
N SER A 158 -0.06 14.27 4.45
CA SER A 158 1.20 13.93 3.80
C SER A 158 1.74 12.57 4.27
N ALA A 159 1.41 12.14 5.49
CA ALA A 159 1.74 10.80 5.98
C ALA A 159 1.05 9.66 5.21
N ASN A 160 -0.07 9.92 4.53
CA ASN A 160 -0.83 8.95 3.73
C ASN A 160 -1.08 9.42 2.29
N SER A 161 -0.29 10.39 1.79
CA SER A 161 -0.51 11.04 0.50
C SER A 161 -0.54 10.07 -0.67
N VAL A 162 0.39 9.11 -0.71
CA VAL A 162 0.47 8.07 -1.75
C VAL A 162 -0.82 7.24 -1.77
N ALA A 163 -1.28 6.80 -0.59
CA ALA A 163 -2.53 6.06 -0.47
C ALA A 163 -3.71 6.89 -0.99
N TYR A 164 -3.83 8.15 -0.59
CA TYR A 164 -4.92 9.01 -1.06
C TYR A 164 -4.89 9.26 -2.58
N VAL A 165 -3.71 9.42 -3.18
CA VAL A 165 -3.58 9.52 -4.64
C VAL A 165 -4.05 8.23 -5.32
N LEU A 166 -3.66 7.06 -4.80
CA LEU A 166 -4.12 5.77 -5.32
C LEU A 166 -5.64 5.62 -5.21
N LEU A 167 -6.24 6.08 -4.10
CA LEU A 167 -7.69 6.07 -3.91
C LEU A 167 -8.42 6.98 -4.91
N ILE A 168 -7.89 8.18 -5.17
CA ILE A 168 -8.43 9.10 -6.18
C ILE A 168 -8.34 8.47 -7.57
N CYS A 169 -7.20 7.88 -7.92
CA CYS A 169 -7.03 7.17 -9.19
C CYS A 169 -7.99 5.97 -9.31
N ALA A 170 -8.22 5.22 -8.23
CA ALA A 170 -9.19 4.14 -8.20
C ALA A 170 -10.62 4.66 -8.45
N GLY A 171 -10.97 5.80 -7.85
CA GLY A 171 -12.23 6.51 -8.14
C GLY A 171 -12.35 6.91 -9.60
N GLY A 172 -11.28 7.44 -10.21
CA GLY A 172 -11.24 7.76 -11.63
C GLY A 172 -11.45 6.53 -12.53
N ALA A 173 -10.83 5.40 -12.20
CA ALA A 173 -11.03 4.13 -12.90
C ALA A 173 -12.47 3.62 -12.76
N ALA A 174 -13.08 3.75 -11.58
CA ALA A 174 -14.48 3.41 -11.35
C ALA A 174 -15.43 4.30 -12.18
N ILE A 175 -15.16 5.61 -12.27
CA ILE A 175 -15.91 6.53 -13.14
C ILE A 175 -15.75 6.10 -14.60
N GLY A 176 -14.54 5.74 -15.04
CA GLY A 176 -14.29 5.21 -16.39
C GLY A 176 -15.10 3.95 -16.70
N TYR A 177 -15.24 3.05 -15.73
CA TYR A 177 -16.13 1.89 -15.83
C TYR A 177 -17.60 2.33 -15.98
N THR A 178 -18.09 3.25 -15.15
CA THR A 178 -19.47 3.75 -15.23
C THR A 178 -19.75 4.41 -16.58
N LEU A 179 -18.83 5.23 -17.11
CA LEU A 179 -18.95 5.84 -18.43
C LEU A 179 -18.98 4.78 -19.54
N SER A 180 -18.16 3.75 -19.43
CA SER A 180 -18.16 2.62 -20.38
C SER A 180 -19.52 1.92 -20.38
N VAL A 181 -20.12 1.69 -19.21
CA VAL A 181 -21.47 1.12 -19.08
C VAL A 181 -22.55 2.05 -19.64
N ILE A 182 -22.46 3.36 -19.40
CA ILE A 182 -23.40 4.35 -19.95
C ILE A 182 -23.33 4.37 -21.49
N ILE A 183 -22.13 4.35 -22.08
CA ILE A 183 -21.93 4.29 -23.54
C ILE A 183 -22.53 3.00 -24.12
N MET A 184 -22.37 1.86 -23.43
CA MET A 184 -22.99 0.60 -23.83
C MET A 184 -24.52 0.68 -23.75
N ARG A 185 -25.08 1.37 -22.74
CA ARG A 185 -26.53 1.58 -22.58
C ARG A 185 -27.13 2.49 -23.62
N ALA A 186 -26.46 3.59 -23.96
CA ALA A 186 -26.89 4.51 -25.00
C ALA A 186 -26.96 3.85 -26.39
N LYS A 187 -26.28 2.71 -26.60
CA LYS A 187 -26.21 2.03 -27.90
C LYS A 187 -27.16 0.83 -28.09
N ASN A 188 -27.92 0.40 -27.05
CA ASN A 188 -28.96 -0.67 -27.07
C ASN A 188 -28.45 -2.08 -27.53
N ARG A 189 -28.70 -3.24 -26.89
CA ARG A 189 -29.19 -3.61 -25.55
C ARG A 189 -28.74 -5.06 -25.27
N LYS A 190 -27.83 -5.22 -24.31
CA LYS A 190 -27.52 -6.41 -23.47
C LYS A 190 -26.53 -5.99 -22.37
N VAL A 191 -26.67 -4.76 -21.88
CA VAL A 191 -25.69 -4.13 -20.98
C VAL A 191 -25.54 -4.90 -19.68
N GLY A 192 -26.64 -5.44 -19.16
CA GLY A 192 -26.59 -6.30 -17.97
C GLY A 192 -25.68 -7.51 -18.22
N GLU A 193 -25.83 -8.19 -19.35
CA GLU A 193 -24.99 -9.34 -19.70
C GLU A 193 -23.52 -8.93 -19.90
N GLU A 194 -23.24 -7.85 -20.63
CA GLU A 194 -21.86 -7.43 -20.89
C GLU A 194 -21.16 -6.89 -19.63
N ALA A 195 -21.89 -6.18 -18.76
CA ALA A 195 -21.37 -5.73 -17.47
C ALA A 195 -21.09 -6.92 -16.55
N VAL A 196 -22.04 -7.87 -16.44
CA VAL A 196 -21.84 -9.11 -15.67
C VAL A 196 -20.67 -9.90 -16.24
N LEU A 197 -20.55 -10.03 -17.56
CA LEU A 197 -19.43 -10.73 -18.19
C LEU A 197 -18.09 -10.03 -17.90
N SER A 198 -18.03 -8.69 -17.97
CA SER A 198 -16.81 -7.95 -17.63
C SER A 198 -16.39 -8.15 -16.17
N LEU A 199 -17.35 -8.15 -15.25
CA LEU A 199 -17.10 -8.42 -13.84
C LEU A 199 -16.67 -9.87 -13.61
N GLN A 200 -17.35 -10.84 -14.24
CA GLN A 200 -16.99 -12.26 -14.18
C GLN A 200 -15.57 -12.50 -14.70
N ILE A 201 -15.19 -11.88 -15.82
CA ILE A 201 -13.83 -11.96 -16.36
C ILE A 201 -12.82 -11.48 -15.31
N VAL A 202 -13.05 -10.32 -14.69
CA VAL A 202 -12.14 -9.78 -13.67
C VAL A 202 -12.05 -10.69 -12.46
N VAL A 203 -13.19 -11.15 -11.92
CA VAL A 203 -13.24 -12.06 -10.77
C VAL A 203 -12.52 -13.38 -11.07
N VAL A 204 -12.82 -14.01 -12.21
CA VAL A 204 -12.19 -15.27 -12.62
C VAL A 204 -10.69 -15.09 -12.84
N SER A 205 -10.26 -14.01 -13.50
CA SER A 205 -8.84 -13.72 -13.67
C SER A 205 -8.11 -13.52 -12.34
N VAL A 206 -8.71 -12.82 -11.38
CA VAL A 206 -8.13 -12.62 -10.04
C VAL A 206 -8.03 -13.95 -9.29
N LEU A 207 -9.05 -14.80 -9.35
CA LEU A 207 -9.02 -16.13 -8.76
C LEU A 207 -7.94 -17.01 -9.39
N ILE A 208 -7.83 -17.01 -10.73
CA ILE A 208 -6.79 -17.77 -11.44
C ILE A 208 -5.41 -17.28 -11.01
N ILE A 209 -5.16 -15.97 -11.06
CA ILE A 209 -3.86 -15.38 -10.69
C ILE A 209 -3.54 -15.65 -9.21
N GLY A 210 -4.52 -15.56 -8.32
CA GLY A 210 -4.33 -15.81 -6.89
C GLY A 210 -4.12 -17.29 -6.54
N LEU A 211 -4.75 -18.21 -7.26
CA LEU A 211 -4.62 -19.67 -7.04
C LEU A 211 -3.41 -20.26 -7.78
N PHE A 212 -2.94 -19.61 -8.85
CA PHE A 212 -1.84 -20.12 -9.68
C PHE A 212 -0.54 -20.39 -8.88
N PRO A 213 -0.07 -19.50 -7.98
CA PRO A 213 1.09 -19.80 -7.13
C PRO A 213 0.90 -21.05 -6.27
N ILE A 214 -0.31 -21.24 -5.72
CA ILE A 214 -0.64 -22.41 -4.90
C ILE A 214 -0.56 -23.69 -5.76
N THR A 215 -1.09 -23.66 -6.98
CA THR A 215 -1.04 -24.82 -7.89
C THR A 215 0.40 -25.20 -8.27
N ILE A 216 1.28 -24.22 -8.48
CA ILE A 216 2.70 -24.46 -8.75
C ILE A 216 3.37 -25.12 -7.54
N VAL A 217 3.12 -24.62 -6.32
CA VAL A 217 3.70 -25.18 -5.10
C VAL A 217 3.26 -26.64 -4.90
N LEU A 218 1.97 -26.93 -5.10
CA LEU A 218 1.45 -28.30 -4.98
C LEU A 218 2.08 -29.23 -6.03
N TRP A 219 2.22 -28.78 -7.26
CA TRP A 219 2.86 -29.56 -8.32
C TRP A 219 4.33 -29.88 -8.02
N ILE A 220 5.08 -28.91 -7.50
CA ILE A 220 6.47 -29.13 -7.06
C ILE A 220 6.51 -30.11 -5.88
N ALA A 221 5.64 -29.95 -4.88
CA ALA A 221 5.58 -30.86 -3.73
C ALA A 221 5.28 -32.30 -4.15
N GLU A 222 4.32 -32.50 -5.05
CA GLU A 222 3.99 -33.80 -5.62
C GLU A 222 5.19 -34.43 -6.34
N SER A 223 5.91 -33.65 -7.15
CA SER A 223 7.12 -34.14 -7.85
C SER A 223 8.22 -34.61 -6.89
N ILE A 224 8.38 -33.95 -5.73
CA ILE A 224 9.34 -34.36 -4.69
C ILE A 224 8.89 -35.65 -4.03
N VAL A 225 7.61 -35.77 -3.68
CA VAL A 225 7.04 -36.97 -3.05
C VAL A 225 7.16 -38.17 -3.97
N GLU A 226 6.87 -38.01 -5.27
CA GLU A 226 7.05 -39.06 -6.27
C GLU A 226 8.51 -39.51 -6.37
N ALA A 227 9.46 -38.56 -6.41
CA ALA A 227 10.88 -38.88 -6.43
C ALA A 227 11.34 -39.62 -5.15
N ALA A 228 10.82 -39.23 -3.98
CA ALA A 228 11.11 -39.91 -2.71
C ALA A 228 10.54 -41.34 -2.67
N ARG A 229 9.30 -41.54 -3.14
CA ARG A 229 8.68 -42.86 -3.26
C ARG A 229 9.45 -43.76 -4.21
N ALA A 230 9.88 -43.23 -5.36
CA ALA A 230 10.68 -43.99 -6.33
C ALA A 230 12.04 -44.43 -5.74
N ARG A 231 12.71 -43.56 -4.97
CA ARG A 231 13.95 -43.91 -4.26
C ARG A 231 13.73 -44.98 -3.19
N ALA A 232 12.65 -44.87 -2.41
CA ALA A 232 12.30 -45.87 -1.40
C ALA A 232 11.97 -47.24 -2.03
N ALA A 233 11.20 -47.25 -3.12
CA ALA A 233 10.90 -48.47 -3.86
C ALA A 233 12.15 -49.14 -4.44
N LYS A 234 13.10 -48.35 -4.97
CA LYS A 234 14.38 -48.87 -5.49
C LYS A 234 15.24 -49.48 -4.38
N ARG A 235 15.27 -48.86 -3.19
CA ARG A 235 16.01 -49.38 -2.02
C ARG A 235 15.45 -50.72 -1.54
N ASN A 236 14.13 -50.85 -1.45
CA ASN A 236 13.46 -52.08 -1.04
C ASN A 236 13.55 -53.22 -2.07
N ALA A 237 13.91 -52.94 -3.33
CA ALA A 237 14.08 -53.96 -4.37
C ALA A 237 15.53 -54.48 -4.48
N THR A 238 16.47 -53.84 -3.78
CA THR A 238 17.89 -54.22 -3.74
C THR A 238 18.29 -54.96 -2.46
N ASP A 239 17.37 -55.05 -1.48
CA ASP A 239 17.49 -55.84 -0.25
C ASP A 239 16.76 -57.19 -0.43
#